data_AF-A0A532U5H2-F1
#
_entry.id   AF-A0A532U5H2-F1
#
_cell.length_a   1.000
_cell.length_b   1.000
_cell.length_c   1.000
_cell.angle_alpha   90.00
_cell.angle_beta   90.00
_cell.angle_gamma   90.00
#
_symmetry.space_group_name_H-M   'P 1'
#
loop_
_entity.id
_entity.type
_entity.pdbx_description
1 polymer ?
#
loop_
_entity_poly.entity_id
_entity_poly.type
_entity_poly.pdbx_seq_one_letter_code
_entity_poly.pdbx_strand_id
1 'polypeptide(L)'
;MFLAVEPINRYETFLINNGDQGLRFVSDVWLRATKLHLDTFHTNIEEKDPAEAIRKAGELSVNVHIADSNRDAEGYGHTDFEETMRAFASTRKRYRTLCQKLRSECPR
;
A
#
# COMPACT_ATOMS: atom_id res chain seq x y z
N MET A 1 -10.63 -15.18 6.45
CA MET A 1 -9.83 -14.22 7.25
C MET A 1 -8.43 -14.20 6.67
N PHE A 2 -7.85 -13.02 6.41
CA PHE A 2 -6.48 -12.87 5.90
C PHE A 2 -5.62 -12.18 6.96
N LEU A 3 -4.34 -12.54 7.02
CA LEU A 3 -3.32 -11.78 7.74
C LEU A 3 -2.55 -10.98 6.70
N ALA A 4 -2.74 -9.66 6.69
CA ALA A 4 -2.12 -8.79 5.71
C ALA A 4 -0.94 -8.04 6.36
N VAL A 5 0.25 -8.20 5.80
CA VAL A 5 1.49 -7.61 6.29
C VAL A 5 1.71 -6.27 5.59
N GLU A 6 1.96 -5.22 6.38
CA GLU A 6 2.21 -3.86 5.90
C GLU A 6 3.72 -3.60 5.78
N PRO A 7 4.23 -3.29 4.58
CA PRO A 7 5.52 -2.62 4.45
C PRO A 7 5.41 -1.20 5.00
N ILE A 8 6.22 -0.89 6.00
CA ILE A 8 6.19 0.38 6.72
C ILE A 8 7.54 1.08 6.52
N ASN A 9 7.57 2.40 6.42
CA ASN A 9 8.81 3.13 6.18
C ASN A 9 9.92 2.85 7.22
N ARG A 10 11.17 3.14 6.83
CA ARG A 10 12.39 2.92 7.62
C ARG A 10 12.44 3.64 8.96
N TYR A 11 11.58 4.63 9.19
CA TYR A 11 11.53 5.40 10.42
C TYR A 11 10.65 4.74 11.49
N GLU A 12 9.77 3.83 11.08
CA GLU A 12 8.79 3.17 11.95
C GLU A 12 9.10 1.68 12.13
N THR A 13 9.76 1.03 11.17
CA THR A 13 10.23 -0.35 11.31
C THR A 13 11.53 -0.61 10.55
N PHE A 14 12.24 -1.67 10.93
CA PHE A 14 13.42 -2.18 10.24
C PHE A 14 13.18 -3.54 9.55
N LEU A 15 11.98 -4.12 9.68
CA LEU A 15 11.72 -5.50 9.28
C LEU A 15 11.31 -5.63 7.81
N ILE A 16 10.23 -4.96 7.40
CA ILE A 16 9.71 -4.96 6.03
C ILE A 16 9.39 -3.51 5.68
N ASN A 17 10.16 -2.97 4.75
CA ASN A 17 10.05 -1.56 4.37
C ASN A 17 9.51 -1.34 2.96
N ASN A 18 9.73 -2.29 2.05
CA ASN A 18 9.26 -2.20 0.68
C ASN A 18 8.46 -3.45 0.24
N GLY A 19 7.78 -3.32 -0.89
CA GLY A 19 6.94 -4.33 -1.49
C GLY A 19 7.69 -5.60 -1.86
N ASP A 20 8.93 -5.50 -2.35
CA ASP A 20 9.74 -6.67 -2.70
C ASP A 20 10.10 -7.51 -1.46
N GLN A 21 10.44 -6.86 -0.35
CA GLN A 21 10.64 -7.52 0.95
C GLN A 21 9.34 -8.15 1.45
N GLY A 22 8.21 -7.46 1.31
CA GLY A 22 6.89 -7.97 1.68
C GLY A 22 6.51 -9.21 0.86
N LEU A 23 6.70 -9.17 -0.46
CA LEU A 23 6.45 -10.29 -1.36
C LEU A 23 7.30 -11.51 -1.00
N ARG A 24 8.59 -11.28 -0.72
CA ARG A 24 9.49 -12.31 -0.23
C ARG A 24 9.00 -12.90 1.09
N PHE A 25 8.61 -12.06 2.05
CA PHE A 25 8.09 -12.52 3.33
C PHE A 25 6.84 -13.39 3.18
N VAL A 26 5.88 -12.97 2.34
CA VAL A 26 4.68 -13.76 2.05
C VAL A 26 5.03 -15.11 1.43
N SER A 27 6.01 -15.15 0.53
CA SER A 27 6.52 -16.38 -0.06
C SER A 27 7.17 -17.30 0.98
N ASP A 28 8.01 -16.76 1.86
CA ASP A 28 8.77 -17.50 2.86
C ASP A 28 7.87 -18.09 3.96
N VAL A 29 6.80 -17.38 4.35
CA VAL A 29 5.82 -17.89 5.33
C VAL A 29 5.01 -19.07 4.77
N TRP A 30 4.86 -19.16 3.44
CA TRP A 30 4.19 -20.27 2.74
C TRP A 30 2.75 -20.58 3.20
N LEU A 31 2.04 -19.56 3.70
CA LEU A 31 0.63 -19.68 4.09
C LEU A 31 -0.26 -18.90 3.12
N ARG A 32 -1.27 -19.57 2.55
CA ARG A 32 -2.24 -18.96 1.62
C ARG A 32 -3.02 -17.78 2.22
N ALA A 33 -3.14 -17.73 3.54
CA ALA A 33 -3.83 -16.68 4.28
C ALA A 33 -2.98 -15.42 4.50
N THR A 34 -1.67 -15.50 4.30
CA THR A 34 -0.76 -14.35 4.41
C THR A 34 -0.79 -13.55 3.11
N LYS A 35 -1.05 -12.26 3.24
CA LYS A 35 -1.25 -11.32 2.14
C LYS A 35 -0.47 -10.03 2.42
N LEU A 36 -0.47 -9.13 1.46
CA LEU A 36 0.06 -7.78 1.61
C LEU A 36 -1.05 -6.79 1.89
N HIS A 37 -0.70 -5.79 2.68
CA HIS A 37 -1.46 -4.59 2.90
C HIS A 37 -0.57 -3.42 2.49
N LEU A 38 -1.02 -2.62 1.53
CA LEU A 38 -0.22 -1.50 1.01
C LEU A 38 -0.69 -0.19 1.61
N ASP A 39 0.23 0.74 1.79
CA ASP A 39 -0.07 2.09 2.26
C ASP A 39 0.62 3.11 1.35
N THR A 40 -0.15 4.01 0.75
CA THR A 40 0.39 4.99 -0.21
C THR A 40 1.44 5.92 0.41
N PHE A 41 1.34 6.25 1.70
CA PHE A 41 2.32 7.07 2.39
C PHE A 41 3.67 6.34 2.56
N HIS A 42 3.65 5.09 3.04
CA HIS A 42 4.88 4.32 3.20
C HIS A 42 5.51 3.98 1.85
N THR A 43 4.68 3.60 0.88
CA THR A 43 5.10 3.29 -0.49
C THR A 43 5.79 4.49 -1.15
N ASN A 44 5.29 5.72 -0.91
CA ASN A 44 5.90 6.96 -1.43
C ASN A 44 7.32 7.21 -0.89
N ILE A 45 7.67 6.70 0.29
CA ILE A 45 8.99 6.92 0.92
C ILE A 45 9.99 5.85 0.49
N GLU A 46 9.56 4.58 0.44
CA GLU A 46 10.49 3.45 0.30
C GLU A 46 10.59 2.90 -1.13
N GLU A 47 9.57 3.10 -1.97
CA GLU A 47 9.60 2.63 -3.35
C GLU A 47 10.24 3.66 -4.28
N LYS A 48 11.01 3.16 -5.25
CA LYS A 48 11.49 4.00 -6.36
C LYS A 48 10.37 4.36 -7.32
N ASP A 49 9.46 3.41 -7.57
CA ASP A 49 8.25 3.57 -8.36
C ASP A 49 7.08 2.93 -7.58
N PRO A 50 6.29 3.74 -6.86
CA PRO A 50 5.14 3.26 -6.11
C PRO A 50 4.12 2.49 -6.96
N ALA A 51 3.93 2.91 -8.21
CA ALA A 51 2.97 2.30 -9.12
C ALA A 51 3.45 0.92 -9.60
N GLU A 52 4.75 0.76 -9.86
CA GLU A 52 5.36 -0.54 -10.14
C GLU A 52 5.24 -1.49 -8.95
N ALA A 53 5.49 -1.00 -7.73
CA ALA A 53 5.33 -1.80 -6.51
C ALA A 53 3.90 -2.31 -6.32
N ILE A 54 2.89 -1.47 -6.57
CA ILE A 54 1.47 -1.86 -6.55
C ILE A 54 1.18 -2.95 -7.60
N ARG A 55 1.68 -2.77 -8.83
CA ARG A 55 1.51 -3.75 -9.92
C ARG A 55 2.15 -5.10 -9.56
N LYS A 56 3.35 -5.09 -8.97
CA LYS A 56 4.05 -6.30 -8.50
C LYS A 56 3.30 -7.00 -7.37
N ALA A 57 2.79 -6.23 -6.41
CA ALA A 57 2.01 -6.78 -5.31
C ALA A 57 0.75 -7.51 -5.81
N GLY A 58 0.14 -7.01 -6.89
CA GLY A 58 -0.86 -7.72 -7.69
C GLY A 58 -1.94 -8.41 -6.86
N GLU A 59 -2.05 -9.73 -7.00
CA GLU A 59 -3.06 -10.54 -6.30
C GLU A 59 -2.76 -10.82 -4.83
N LEU A 60 -1.55 -10.51 -4.38
CA LEU A 60 -1.16 -10.72 -2.99
C LEU A 60 -1.57 -9.56 -2.11
N SER A 61 -1.79 -8.36 -2.66
CA SER A 61 -2.35 -7.24 -1.92
C SER A 61 -3.88 -7.36 -1.79
N VAL A 62 -4.39 -7.27 -0.56
CA VAL A 62 -5.82 -7.43 -0.24
C VAL A 62 -6.46 -6.24 0.46
N ASN A 63 -5.64 -5.35 1.02
CA ASN A 63 -6.07 -4.16 1.74
C ASN A 63 -5.14 -3.00 1.36
N VAL A 64 -5.69 -1.79 1.36
CA VAL A 64 -4.92 -0.59 1.07
C VAL A 64 -5.30 0.54 2.03
N HIS A 65 -4.27 1.20 2.55
CA HIS A 65 -4.36 2.47 3.25
C HIS A 65 -4.06 3.61 2.27
N ILE A 66 -4.95 4.61 2.29
CA ILE A 66 -4.83 5.80 1.47
C ILE A 66 -4.54 6.98 2.40
N ALA A 67 -3.39 7.58 2.18
CA ALA A 67 -2.96 8.84 2.77
C ALA A 67 -1.94 9.50 1.82
N ASP A 68 -1.95 10.83 1.73
CA ASP A 68 -0.98 11.56 0.92
C ASP A 68 0.41 11.58 1.59
N SER A 69 1.41 12.12 0.92
CA SER A 69 2.81 12.15 1.34
C SER A 69 3.06 12.90 2.67
N ASN A 70 2.11 13.71 3.12
CA ASN A 70 2.12 14.41 4.40
C ASN A 70 1.17 13.78 5.44
N ARG A 71 0.63 12.57 5.16
CA ARG A 71 -0.41 11.88 5.93
C ARG A 71 -1.77 12.60 6.00
N ASP A 72 -2.00 13.60 5.16
CA ASP A 72 -3.34 14.16 4.96
C ASP A 72 -4.17 13.32 3.97
N ALA A 73 -5.40 13.78 3.70
CA ALA A 73 -6.25 13.18 2.69
C ALA A 73 -5.61 13.30 1.30
N GLU A 74 -6.01 12.42 0.38
CA GLU A 74 -5.50 12.39 -0.98
C GLU A 74 -5.64 13.75 -1.69
N GLY A 75 -4.58 14.20 -2.35
CA GLY A 75 -4.53 15.45 -3.11
C GLY A 75 -4.05 16.68 -2.32
N TYR A 76 -3.77 16.54 -1.02
CA TYR A 76 -3.24 17.63 -0.18
C TYR A 76 -1.71 17.65 -0.09
N GLY A 77 -1.04 16.65 -0.64
CA GLY A 77 0.41 16.52 -0.68
C GLY A 77 0.93 16.47 -2.12
N HIS A 78 1.85 15.55 -2.38
CA HIS A 78 2.53 15.42 -3.67
C HIS A 78 2.54 13.99 -4.22
N THR A 79 1.81 13.06 -3.57
CA THR A 79 1.67 11.71 -4.08
C THR A 79 0.91 11.74 -5.41
N ASP A 80 1.43 11.08 -6.44
CA ASP A 80 0.72 10.91 -7.73
C ASP A 80 -0.40 9.88 -7.57
N PHE A 81 -1.56 10.35 -7.11
CA PHE A 81 -2.74 9.52 -6.94
C PHE A 81 -3.35 9.06 -8.25
N GLU A 82 -3.17 9.80 -9.35
CA GLU A 82 -3.71 9.39 -10.64
C GLU A 82 -3.03 8.10 -11.10
N GLU A 83 -1.69 8.07 -11.08
CA GLU A 83 -0.93 6.89 -11.45
C GLU A 83 -1.06 5.76 -10.42
N THR A 84 -1.11 6.09 -9.12
CA THR A 84 -1.39 5.11 -8.06
C THR A 84 -2.73 4.40 -8.27
N MET A 85 -3.79 5.14 -8.56
CA MET A 85 -5.11 4.56 -8.80
C MET A 85 -5.18 3.81 -10.14
N ARG A 86 -4.47 4.26 -11.18
CA ARG A 86 -4.29 3.49 -12.43
C ARG A 86 -3.61 2.15 -12.14
N ALA A 87 -2.57 2.13 -11.32
CA ALA A 87 -1.89 0.91 -10.93
C ALA A 87 -2.84 -0.05 -10.19
N PHE A 88 -3.60 0.43 -9.20
CA PHE A 88 -4.61 -0.39 -8.52
C PHE A 88 -5.73 -0.89 -9.45
N ALA A 89 -6.18 -0.06 -10.41
CA ALA A 89 -7.19 -0.48 -11.39
C ALA A 89 -6.65 -1.59 -12.32
N SER A 90 -5.35 -1.56 -12.64
CA SER A 90 -4.72 -2.55 -13.54
C SER A 90 -4.67 -3.96 -12.97
N THR A 91 -4.62 -4.12 -11.64
CA THR A 91 -4.54 -5.43 -10.99
C THR A 91 -5.87 -6.19 -10.94
N ARG A 92 -6.99 -5.55 -11.35
CA ARG A 92 -8.36 -6.09 -11.37
C ARG A 92 -8.82 -6.71 -10.04
N LYS A 93 -8.35 -6.18 -8.90
CA LYS A 93 -8.76 -6.62 -7.55
C LYS A 93 -9.76 -5.64 -6.94
N ARG A 94 -10.67 -6.18 -6.12
CA ARG A 94 -11.41 -5.38 -5.14
C ARG A 94 -10.58 -5.27 -3.88
N TYR A 95 -9.92 -4.14 -3.72
CA TYR A 95 -9.25 -3.80 -2.47
C TYR A 95 -10.27 -3.39 -1.43
N ARG A 96 -10.02 -3.76 -0.18
CA ARG A 96 -10.62 -3.03 0.93
C ARG A 96 -9.77 -1.78 1.13
N THR A 97 -10.37 -0.62 0.92
CA THR A 97 -9.70 0.67 1.01
C THR A 97 -10.11 1.35 2.31
N LEU A 98 -9.14 1.84 3.06
CA LEU A 98 -9.36 2.68 4.23
C LEU A 98 -8.54 3.96 4.07
N CYS A 99 -9.22 5.11 4.05
CA CYS A 99 -8.56 6.39 4.26
C CYS A 99 -8.14 6.45 5.73
N GLN A 100 -6.85 6.69 5.99
CA GLN A 100 -6.34 6.73 7.36
C GLN A 100 -6.73 8.00 8.12
N LYS A 101 -7.20 9.03 7.41
CA LYS A 101 -7.73 10.25 8.02
C LYS A 101 -9.22 10.11 8.30
N LEU A 102 -9.70 10.78 9.35
CA LEU A 102 -11.12 10.75 9.74
C LEU A 102 -11.99 11.11 8.53
N ARG A 103 -13.07 10.35 8.29
CA ARG A 103 -13.98 10.53 7.15
C ARG A 103 -14.54 11.96 6.98
N SER A 104 -14.51 12.76 8.05
CA SER A 104 -14.89 14.17 8.07
C SER A 104 -13.90 15.10 7.36
N GLU A 105 -12.68 14.63 7.11
CA GLU A 105 -11.56 15.40 6.58
C GLU A 105 -11.12 14.94 5.17
N CYS A 106 -11.82 13.95 4.59
CA CYS A 106 -11.59 13.44 3.24
C CYS A 106 -12.59 14.11 2.27
N PRO A 107 -12.15 14.73 1.16
CA PRO A 107 -13.07 15.27 0.17
C PRO A 107 -13.91 14.14 -0.47
N ARG A 108 -15.16 14.45 -0.81
CA ARG A 108 -16.13 13.50 -1.39
C ARG A 108 -15.87 13.20 -2.85
#